data_AF-A0A2N1NEK8-F1
#
_entry.id   AF-A0A2N1NEK8-F1
#
_cell.length_a   1.000
_cell.length_b   1.000
_cell.length_c   1.000
_cell.angle_alpha   90.00
_cell.angle_beta   90.00
_cell.angle_gamma   90.00
#
_symmetry.space_group_name_H-M   'P 1'
#
loop_
_entity.id
_entity.type
_entity.pdbx_description
1 polymer ?
#
loop_
_entity_poly.entity_id
_entity_poly.type
_entity_poly.pdbx_seq_one_letter_code
_entity_poly.pdbx_strand_id
1 'polypeptide(L)'
;MLMWEISSGQPPFIYYEHDYDLALMIVNGIRPKVVPGTPLEYVNLMELCWDADPSKRPDINTLIDKIYLILQYINSLPQLEVNSNLEIHNLETNYVSSTSKLFEFNYLPEPRNATSEEQEVFHSKTYDFNIPDNIDD
;
A
#
# COMPACT_ATOMS: atom_id res chain seq x y z
N MET A 1 5.41 2.57 0.45
CA MET A 1 4.34 2.34 1.45
C MET A 1 3.62 3.63 1.82
N LEU A 2 4.29 4.68 2.28
CA LEU A 2 3.63 5.97 2.61
C LEU A 2 2.79 6.54 1.46
N MET A 3 3.30 6.49 0.22
CA MET A 3 2.53 6.91 -0.95
C MET A 3 1.21 6.14 -1.11
N TRP A 4 1.23 4.83 -0.84
CA TRP A 4 0.04 4.01 -0.89
C TRP A 4 -0.96 4.39 0.20
N GLU A 5 -0.48 4.57 1.43
CA GLU A 5 -1.30 4.97 2.58
C GLU A 5 -1.97 6.35 2.36
N ILE A 6 -1.25 7.31 1.78
CA ILE A 6 -1.83 8.61 1.39
C ILE A 6 -2.93 8.42 0.33
N SER A 7 -2.70 7.54 -0.65
CA SER A 7 -3.66 7.30 -1.71
C SER A 7 -4.88 6.47 -1.27
N SER A 8 -4.74 5.59 -0.28
CA SER A 8 -5.81 4.71 0.19
C SER A 8 -6.53 5.24 1.43
N GLY A 9 -5.89 6.13 2.19
CA GLY A 9 -6.34 6.56 3.50
C GLY A 9 -6.29 5.45 4.56
N GLN A 10 -5.60 4.34 4.29
CA GLN A 10 -5.56 3.16 5.15
C GLN A 10 -4.12 2.66 5.37
N PRO A 11 -3.82 2.07 6.54
CA PRO A 11 -2.58 1.33 6.75
C PRO A 11 -2.43 0.18 5.73
N PRO A 12 -1.23 -0.03 5.18
CA PRO A 12 -1.01 -1.13 4.25
C PRO A 12 -1.17 -2.48 4.94
N PHE A 13 -1.80 -3.42 4.23
CA PHE A 13 -2.06 -4.77 4.74
C PHE A 13 -2.89 -4.82 6.04
N ILE A 14 -3.77 -3.84 6.29
CA ILE A 14 -4.61 -3.76 7.51
C ILE A 14 -5.39 -5.05 7.85
N TYR A 15 -5.69 -5.88 6.86
CA TYR A 15 -6.42 -7.14 7.02
C TYR A 15 -5.52 -8.37 7.19
N TYR A 16 -4.20 -8.20 7.34
CA TYR A 16 -3.23 -9.27 7.53
C TYR A 16 -2.57 -9.13 8.89
N GLU A 17 -2.23 -10.26 9.52
CA GLU A 17 -1.34 -10.23 10.68
C GLU A 17 0.07 -9.81 10.24
N HIS A 18 0.70 -8.93 11.01
CA HIS A 18 2.05 -8.44 10.72
C HIS A 18 3.09 -9.42 11.28
N ASP A 19 3.17 -10.59 10.66
CA ASP A 19 3.96 -11.74 11.10
C ASP A 19 4.97 -12.21 10.03
N TYR A 20 5.51 -13.41 10.22
CA TYR A 20 6.48 -14.00 9.30
C TYR A 20 5.87 -14.29 7.92
N ASP A 21 4.60 -14.69 7.86
CA ASP A 21 3.93 -15.05 6.61
C ASP A 21 3.72 -13.80 5.75
N LEU A 22 3.29 -12.68 6.34
CA LEU A 22 3.20 -11.41 5.63
C LEU A 22 4.57 -10.95 5.12
N ALA A 23 5.62 -11.07 5.94
CA ALA A 23 6.97 -10.72 5.50
C ALA A 23 7.42 -11.57 4.30
N LEU A 24 7.15 -12.89 4.32
CA LEU A 24 7.44 -13.78 3.21
C LEU A 24 6.65 -13.41 1.94
N MET A 25 5.38 -13.02 2.08
CA MET A 25 4.58 -12.53 0.94
C MET A 25 5.19 -11.27 0.33
N ILE A 26 5.62 -10.30 1.16
CA ILE A 26 6.24 -9.05 0.70
C ILE A 26 7.58 -9.32 0.01
N VAL A 27 8.40 -10.21 0.55
CA VAL A 27 9.69 -10.62 -0.06
C VAL A 27 9.46 -11.30 -1.41
N ASN A 28 8.41 -12.12 -1.53
CA ASN A 28 8.00 -12.72 -2.79
C ASN A 28 7.34 -11.75 -3.77
N GLY A 29 7.23 -10.47 -3.40
CA GLY A 29 6.83 -9.41 -4.31
C GLY A 29 5.39 -8.97 -4.23
N ILE A 30 4.60 -9.52 -3.29
CA ILE A 30 3.23 -9.06 -3.06
C ILE A 30 3.24 -7.59 -2.61
N ARG A 31 2.35 -6.78 -3.19
CA ARG A 31 2.19 -5.36 -2.85
C ARG A 31 0.71 -5.07 -2.58
N PRO A 32 0.40 -3.97 -1.87
CA PRO A 32 -0.99 -3.54 -1.74
C PRO A 32 -1.61 -3.21 -3.10
N LYS A 33 -2.89 -3.56 -3.27
CA LYS A 33 -3.64 -3.27 -4.50
C LYS A 33 -3.73 -1.76 -4.72
N VAL A 34 -3.46 -1.32 -5.94
CA VAL A 34 -3.62 0.08 -6.35
C VAL A 34 -5.08 0.48 -6.23
N VAL A 35 -5.33 1.65 -5.64
CA VAL A 35 -6.69 2.17 -5.43
C VAL A 35 -7.22 2.77 -6.74
N PRO A 36 -8.44 2.44 -7.17
CA PRO A 36 -9.04 3.08 -8.33
C PRO A 36 -9.10 4.61 -8.16
N GLY A 37 -8.71 5.34 -9.21
CA GLY A 37 -8.68 6.81 -9.18
C GLY A 37 -7.33 7.41 -8.78
N THR A 38 -6.36 6.62 -8.32
CA THR A 38 -4.98 7.10 -8.15
C THR A 38 -4.40 7.51 -9.51
N PRO A 39 -3.80 8.72 -9.65
CA PRO A 39 -3.17 9.15 -10.90
C PRO A 39 -2.07 8.18 -11.34
N LEU A 40 -2.03 7.86 -12.65
CA LEU A 40 -1.13 6.84 -13.20
C LEU A 40 0.34 7.15 -12.92
N GLU A 41 0.74 8.41 -13.03
CA GLU A 41 2.11 8.87 -12.74
C GLU A 41 2.48 8.64 -11.27
N TYR A 42 1.51 8.77 -10.36
CA TYR A 42 1.70 8.50 -8.95
C TYR A 42 1.82 7.00 -8.67
N VAL A 43 1.02 6.16 -9.36
CA VAL A 43 1.12 4.70 -9.30
C VAL A 43 2.50 4.24 -9.77
N ASN A 44 2.95 4.69 -10.95
CA ASN A 44 4.25 4.33 -11.50
C ASN A 44 5.40 4.74 -10.56
N LEU A 45 5.31 5.92 -9.93
CA LEU A 45 6.31 6.38 -8.97
C LEU A 45 6.31 5.55 -7.69
N MET A 46 5.12 5.26 -7.16
CA MET A 46 4.93 4.38 -6.01
C MET A 46 5.52 2.99 -6.29
N GLU A 47 5.36 2.49 -7.51
CA GLU A 47 5.89 1.19 -7.92
C GLU A 47 7.41 1.15 -8.01
N LEU A 48 8.03 2.20 -8.54
CA LEU A 48 9.49 2.35 -8.52
C LEU A 48 10.05 2.37 -7.09
N CYS A 49 9.35 2.98 -6.14
CA CYS A 49 9.81 3.08 -4.75
C CYS A 49 9.86 1.73 -4.01
N TRP A 50 9.08 0.73 -4.43
CA TRP A 50 9.02 -0.58 -3.77
C TRP A 50 9.51 -1.74 -4.64
N ASP A 51 10.27 -1.43 -5.70
CA ASP A 51 10.91 -2.46 -6.53
C ASP A 51 11.82 -3.34 -5.64
N ALA A 52 11.78 -4.64 -5.88
CA ALA A 52 12.63 -5.61 -5.19
C ALA A 52 14.12 -5.32 -5.43
N ASP A 53 14.49 -4.85 -6.62
CA ASP A 53 15.85 -4.41 -6.94
C ASP A 53 16.10 -3.00 -6.39
N PRO A 54 16.97 -2.84 -5.37
CA PRO A 54 17.24 -1.54 -4.77
C PRO A 54 17.84 -0.53 -5.75
N SER A 55 18.51 -0.98 -6.82
CA SER A 55 19.14 -0.10 -7.81
C SER A 55 18.13 0.60 -8.73
N LYS A 56 16.89 0.06 -8.82
CA LYS A 56 15.80 0.66 -9.59
C LYS A 56 15.01 1.69 -8.80
N ARG A 57 15.20 1.76 -7.48
CA ARG A 57 14.50 2.71 -6.62
C ARG A 57 15.04 4.11 -6.87
N PRO A 58 14.18 5.14 -6.96
CA PRO A 58 14.62 6.50 -7.11
C PRO A 58 15.37 6.95 -5.85
N ASP A 59 16.42 7.74 -6.03
CA ASP A 59 16.98 8.50 -4.93
C ASP A 59 16.00 9.60 -4.48
N ILE A 60 16.30 10.20 -3.33
CA ILE A 60 15.39 11.18 -2.71
C ILE A 60 15.17 12.44 -3.56
N ASN A 61 16.19 12.90 -4.30
CA ASN A 61 16.05 14.08 -5.15
C ASN A 61 15.16 13.77 -6.35
N THR A 62 15.41 12.64 -7.01
CA THR A 62 14.57 12.13 -8.11
C THR A 62 13.11 11.93 -7.68
N LEU A 63 12.89 11.42 -6.46
CA LEU A 63 11.55 11.24 -5.90
C LEU A 63 10.83 12.59 -5.70
N ILE A 64 11.51 13.57 -5.09
CA ILE A 64 10.97 14.92 -4.85
C ILE A 64 10.60 15.60 -6.17
N ASP A 65 11.49 15.55 -7.16
CA ASP A 65 11.26 16.17 -8.47
C ASP A 65 10.03 15.56 -9.16
N LYS A 66 9.89 14.23 -9.15
CA LYS A 66 8.72 13.55 -9.71
C LYS A 66 7.42 13.91 -8.98
N ILE A 67 7.44 13.97 -7.65
CA ILE A 67 6.27 14.40 -6.86
C ILE A 67 5.87 15.83 -7.24
N TYR A 68 6.84 16.74 -7.35
CA TYR A 68 6.59 18.14 -7.73
C TYR A 68 5.95 18.26 -9.11
N LEU A 69 6.42 17.46 -10.09
CA LEU A 69 5.81 17.41 -11.43
C LEU A 69 4.36 16.92 -11.38
N ILE A 70 4.06 15.88 -10.61
CA ILE A 70 2.70 15.36 -10.45
C ILE A 70 1.78 16.43 -9.83
N LEU A 71 2.25 17.12 -8.79
CA LEU A 71 1.48 18.19 -8.14
C LEU A 71 1.19 19.35 -9.09
N GLN A 72 2.17 19.78 -9.89
CA GLN A 72 1.97 20.81 -10.90
C GLN A 72 0.93 20.39 -11.95
N TYR A 73 0.98 19.14 -12.42
CA TYR A 73 0.01 18.60 -13.35
C TYR A 73 -1.41 18.62 -12.77
N ILE A 74 -1.59 18.11 -11.55
CA ILE A 74 -2.89 18.09 -10.85
C ILE A 74 -3.44 19.50 -10.70
N ASN A 75 -2.62 20.47 -10.27
CA ASN A 75 -3.03 21.87 -10.11
C ASN A 75 -3.37 22.58 -11.43
N SER A 76 -2.92 22.04 -12.57
CA SER A 76 -3.23 22.60 -13.90
C SER A 76 -4.54 22.07 -14.50
N LEU A 77 -5.13 21.02 -13.91
CA LEU A 77 -6.41 20.50 -14.36
C LEU A 77 -7.55 21.47 -13.99
N PRO A 78 -8.44 21.82 -14.94
CA PRO A 78 -9.58 22.68 -14.64
C PRO A 78 -10.47 22.01 -13.59
N GLN A 79 -10.58 22.67 -12.43
CA GLN A 79 -11.31 22.29 -11.21
C GLN A 79 -12.10 20.98 -11.33
N LEU A 80 -11.42 19.86 -11.04
CA LEU A 80 -12.11 18.78 -10.34
C LEU A 80 -12.62 19.43 -9.06
N GLU A 81 -13.92 19.29 -8.77
CA GLU A 81 -14.46 19.55 -7.43
C GLU A 81 -13.77 18.58 -6.46
N VAL A 82 -12.53 18.91 -6.09
CA VAL A 82 -11.90 18.39 -4.89
C VAL A 82 -12.78 18.98 -3.81
N ASN A 83 -13.72 18.18 -3.31
CA ASN A 83 -14.34 18.45 -2.02
C ASN A 83 -13.18 18.56 -1.03
N SER A 84 -12.70 19.78 -0.84
CA SER A 84 -11.69 20.19 0.12
C SER A 84 -12.23 20.14 1.54
N ASN A 85 -13.33 19.40 1.74
CA ASN A 85 -13.59 18.67 2.96
C ASN A 85 -12.53 17.57 3.08
N LEU A 86 -11.25 17.96 3.21
CA LEU A 86 -10.37 17.29 4.16
C LEU A 86 -11.05 17.49 5.51
N GLU A 87 -12.08 16.68 5.76
CA GLU A 87 -12.39 16.30 7.13
C GLU A 87 -11.12 15.61 7.58
N ILE A 88 -10.22 16.40 8.18
CA ILE A 88 -9.40 15.94 9.27
C ILE A 88 -10.43 15.53 10.33
N HIS A 89 -11.10 14.40 10.11
CA HIS A 89 -11.55 13.60 11.22
C HIS A 89 -10.29 13.48 12.04
N ASN A 90 -10.33 14.01 13.26
CA ASN A 90 -9.35 13.67 14.27
C ASN A 90 -9.17 12.18 14.11
N LEU A 91 -8.03 11.77 13.56
CA LEU A 91 -7.70 10.37 13.49
C LEU A 91 -7.77 10.00 14.95
N GLU A 92 -8.81 9.27 15.37
CA GLU A 92 -8.79 8.60 16.63
C GLU A 92 -7.62 7.66 16.48
N THR A 93 -6.46 8.20 16.86
CA THR A 93 -5.21 7.51 16.97
C THR A 93 -5.48 6.60 18.15
N ASN A 94 -6.15 5.50 17.86
CA ASN A 94 -5.90 4.25 18.52
C ASN A 94 -4.42 4.03 18.27
N TYR A 95 -3.60 4.64 19.13
CA TYR A 95 -2.19 4.38 19.29
C TYR A 95 -2.17 2.91 19.69
N VAL A 96 -2.31 2.03 18.69
CA VAL A 96 -1.95 0.64 18.83
C VAL A 96 -0.49 0.77 19.22
N SER A 97 -0.19 0.40 20.46
CA SER A 97 1.16 0.41 20.97
C SER A 97 1.97 -0.47 20.02
N SER A 98 2.67 0.16 19.07
CA SER A 98 3.49 -0.51 18.08
C SER A 98 4.70 -1.04 18.80
N THR A 99 4.55 -2.19 19.44
CA THR A 99 5.69 -2.95 19.94
C THR A 99 6.39 -3.51 18.72
N SER A 100 7.60 -3.04 18.44
CA SER A 100 8.45 -3.67 17.43
C SER A 100 8.70 -5.12 17.85
N LYS A 101 8.04 -6.06 17.18
CA LYS A 101 8.32 -7.48 17.33
C LYS A 101 9.55 -7.78 16.46
N LEU A 102 10.65 -8.18 17.09
CA LEU A 102 11.80 -8.68 16.36
C LEU A 102 11.49 -10.11 15.92
N PHE A 103 11.33 -10.30 14.62
CA PHE A 103 11.23 -11.63 14.03
C PHE A 103 12.61 -12.04 13.52
N GLU A 104 13.06 -13.24 13.88
CA GLU A 104 14.25 -13.83 13.29
C GLU A 104 13.90 -14.44 11.93
N PHE A 105 14.28 -13.74 10.87
CA PHE A 105 14.09 -14.17 9.49
C PHE A 105 15.30 -14.95 8.98
N ASN A 106 15.62 -16.07 9.65
CA ASN A 106 16.84 -16.82 9.35
C ASN A 106 16.90 -17.40 7.92
N TYR A 107 15.76 -17.47 7.21
CA TYR A 107 15.63 -18.11 5.89
C TYR A 107 14.62 -17.41 4.96
N LEU A 108 14.68 -16.10 4.77
CA LEU A 108 13.91 -15.45 3.71
C LEU A 108 14.58 -15.67 2.33
N PRO A 109 13.79 -15.89 1.27
CA PRO A 109 14.32 -15.93 -0.09
C PRO A 109 14.83 -14.54 -0.53
N GLU A 110 15.55 -14.50 -1.64
CA GLU A 110 15.92 -13.21 -2.24
C GLU A 110 14.66 -12.44 -2.67
N PRO A 111 14.56 -11.13 -2.39
CA PRO A 111 13.42 -10.34 -2.80
C PRO A 111 13.23 -10.34 -4.32
N ARG A 112 11.98 -10.50 -4.76
CA ARG A 112 11.62 -10.37 -6.18
C ARG A 112 10.34 -9.57 -6.34
N ASN A 113 10.07 -9.12 -7.56
CA ASN A 113 8.76 -8.58 -7.92
C ASN A 113 7.84 -9.74 -8.29
N ALA A 114 6.58 -9.68 -7.86
CA ALA A 114 5.54 -10.61 -8.27
C ALA A 114 5.02 -10.26 -9.67
N THR A 115 4.56 -11.24 -10.43
CA THR A 115 3.87 -10.98 -11.70
C THR A 115 2.47 -10.41 -11.46
N SER A 116 1.87 -9.81 -12.49
CA SER A 116 0.50 -9.31 -12.41
C SER A 116 -0.48 -10.43 -12.01
N GLU A 117 -0.30 -11.63 -12.55
CA GLU A 117 -1.13 -12.80 -12.24
C GLU A 117 -0.98 -13.21 -10.77
N GLU A 118 0.25 -13.19 -10.23
CA GLU A 118 0.49 -13.51 -8.82
C GLU A 118 -0.18 -12.49 -7.87
N GLN A 119 -0.13 -11.20 -8.21
CA GLN A 119 -0.84 -10.15 -7.46
C GLN A 119 -2.36 -10.35 -7.54
N GLU A 120 -2.90 -10.66 -8.73
CA GLU A 120 -4.33 -10.91 -8.93
C GLU A 120 -4.82 -12.14 -8.15
N VAL A 121 -4.04 -13.24 -8.16
CA VAL A 121 -4.34 -14.43 -7.36
C VAL A 121 -4.34 -14.11 -5.88
N PHE A 122 -3.39 -13.29 -5.40
CA PHE A 122 -3.35 -12.88 -4.00
C PHE A 122 -4.57 -12.04 -3.61
N HIS A 123 -4.93 -11.05 -4.43
CA HIS A 123 -6.04 -10.14 -4.14
C HIS A 123 -7.44 -10.70 -4.46
N SER A 124 -7.53 -11.82 -5.19
CA SER A 124 -8.80 -12.52 -5.46
C SER A 124 -9.18 -13.51 -4.38
N LYS A 125 -8.29 -13.83 -3.44
CA LYS A 125 -8.64 -14.64 -2.26
C LYS A 125 -9.66 -13.88 -1.43
N THR A 126 -10.92 -14.28 -1.53
CA THR A 126 -11.97 -13.87 -0.61
C THR A 126 -11.64 -14.47 0.75
N TYR A 127 -11.47 -13.62 1.76
CA TYR A 127 -11.60 -14.09 3.13
C TYR A 127 -13.04 -14.61 3.28
N ASP A 128 -13.19 -15.92 3.47
CA ASP A 128 -14.46 -16.52 3.88
C ASP A 128 -14.81 -15.93 5.24
N PHE A 129 -15.51 -14.80 5.24
CA PHE A 129 -16.31 -14.38 6.38
C PHE A 129 -17.45 -15.38 6.44
N ASN A 130 -17.21 -16.51 7.11
CA ASN A 130 -18.27 -17.37 7.62
C ASN A 130 -19.07 -16.50 8.59
N ILE A 131 -20.12 -15.85 8.08
CA ILE A 131 -21.19 -15.33 8.92
C ILE A 131 -21.81 -16.58 9.53
N PRO A 132 -21.73 -16.79 10.86
CA PRO A 132 -22.44 -17.90 11.45
C PRO A 132 -23.92 -17.64 11.22
N ASP A 133 -24.55 -18.47 10.41
CA ASP A 133 -26.01 -18.61 10.36
C ASP A 133 -26.44 -19.19 11.71
N ASN A 134 -26.40 -18.38 12.77
CA ASN A 134 -27.17 -18.68 13.94
C ASN A 134 -27.57 -17.42 14.71
N ILE A 135 -28.62 -16.78 14.23
CA ILE A 135 -29.59 -16.11 15.10
C ILE A 135 -30.75 -17.11 15.19
N ASP A 136 -30.65 -18.01 16.17
CA ASP A 136 -31.83 -18.72 16.68
C ASP A 136 -32.69 -17.67 17.43
N ASP A 137 -33.86 -17.34 16.87
CA ASP A 137 -34.93 -16.55 17.49
C ASP A 137 -35.61 -17.31 18.65
#